data_AF-A0A3P7ERQ7-F1
#
_entry.id   AF-A0A3P7ERQ7-F1
#
_cell.length_a   1.000
_cell.length_b   1.000
_cell.length_c   1.000
_cell.angle_alpha   90.00
_cell.angle_beta   90.00
_cell.angle_gamma   90.00
#
_symmetry.space_group_name_H-M   'P 1'
#
loop_
_entity.id
_entity.type
_entity.pdbx_description
1 polymer ?
#
loop_
_entity_poly.entity_id
_entity_poly.type
_entity_poly.pdbx_seq_one_letter_code
_entity_poly.pdbx_strand_id
1 'polypeptide(L)'
;MCLANGVCGPGFGTCHSQIQQPQATCQPACGPGYHCGPYGCTQLRARARGANLFQPDMESEDSKSPDQLFMECCERRGLPKACLQKCSIQDYTKDALVNMYFNRDPCPVSAAAEIQFCAAQGRDHRQCCARNGVGTTLAGDKCLIFCDQRPGNVTQLDYSYLICYDRFESIKSCFWHDMMAQNSLLRFSRHF
;
A
#
# COMPACT_ATOMS: atom_id res chain seq x y z
N MET A 1 38.80 8.34 0.25
CA MET A 1 38.38 9.30 1.30
C MET A 1 37.49 10.32 0.61
N CYS A 2 36.16 10.19 0.68
CA CYS A 2 35.23 11.17 0.10
C CYS A 2 34.60 11.95 1.26
N LEU A 3 34.80 13.27 1.26
CA LEU A 3 34.18 14.17 2.23
C LEU A 3 32.70 14.38 1.83
N ALA A 4 31.83 14.45 2.83
CA ALA A 4 30.37 14.34 2.73
C ALA A 4 29.66 15.44 1.90
N ASN A 5 30.37 16.38 1.29
CA ASN A 5 29.78 17.51 0.57
C ASN A 5 29.94 17.44 -0.96
N GLY A 6 30.10 16.24 -1.52
CA GLY A 6 29.71 15.98 -2.93
C GLY A 6 30.50 16.70 -4.02
N VAL A 7 31.66 17.29 -3.73
CA VAL A 7 32.51 17.90 -4.78
C VAL A 7 33.40 16.82 -5.39
N CYS A 8 32.96 16.27 -6.53
CA CYS A 8 33.74 15.35 -7.35
C CYS A 8 34.76 16.15 -8.17
N GLY A 9 36.05 15.89 -7.94
CA GLY A 9 37.15 16.50 -8.71
C GLY A 9 37.14 16.08 -10.19
N PRO A 10 37.88 16.81 -11.04
CA PRO A 10 37.84 16.63 -12.48
C PRO A 10 38.59 15.35 -12.87
N GLY A 11 37.86 14.28 -13.12
CA GLY A 11 38.43 13.03 -13.59
C GLY A 11 37.37 11.95 -13.75
N PHE A 12 36.91 11.79 -14.99
CA PHE A 12 36.28 10.60 -15.58
C PHE A 12 35.30 9.78 -14.72
N GLY A 13 34.01 9.90 -15.03
CA GLY A 13 33.04 8.83 -14.73
C GLY A 13 31.77 9.31 -14.07
N THR A 14 30.66 9.16 -14.79
CA THR A 14 29.28 9.42 -14.36
C THR A 14 28.99 8.77 -13.00
N CYS A 15 28.80 9.59 -11.97
CA CYS A 15 28.38 9.15 -10.63
C CYS A 15 26.87 8.87 -10.66
N HIS A 16 26.48 7.67 -11.08
CA HIS A 16 25.11 7.21 -10.86
C HIS A 16 24.98 6.82 -9.38
N SER A 17 24.35 7.69 -8.58
CA SER A 17 24.04 7.43 -7.17
C SER A 17 23.12 6.22 -7.04
N GLN A 18 23.70 5.03 -6.89
CA GLN A 18 22.96 3.84 -6.50
C GLN A 18 22.74 3.89 -4.98
N ILE A 19 21.61 4.46 -4.56
CA ILE A 19 21.06 4.15 -3.24
C ILE A 19 20.64 2.68 -3.31
N GLN A 20 21.49 1.78 -2.80
CA GLN A 20 21.24 0.35 -2.67
C GLN A 20 20.05 0.15 -1.73
N GLN A 21 18.84 0.01 -2.28
CA GLN A 21 17.73 -0.56 -1.52
C GLN A 21 18.09 -2.03 -1.22
N PRO A 22 17.87 -2.53 0.01
CA PRO A 22 18.21 -3.90 0.37
C PRO A 22 17.52 -4.87 -0.58
N GLN A 23 18.27 -5.52 -1.46
CA GLN A 23 17.73 -6.49 -2.39
C GLN A 23 17.33 -7.72 -1.57
N ALA A 24 16.02 -7.95 -1.45
CA ALA A 24 15.52 -9.19 -0.89
C ALA A 24 16.13 -10.36 -1.68
N THR A 25 16.76 -11.29 -0.98
CA THR A 25 17.35 -12.49 -1.58
C THR A 25 16.42 -13.65 -1.31
N CYS A 26 15.83 -14.22 -2.36
CA CYS A 26 14.94 -15.37 -2.25
C CYS A 26 15.74 -16.66 -2.45
N GLN A 27 15.66 -17.56 -1.48
CA GLN A 27 16.21 -18.91 -1.58
C GLN A 27 15.07 -19.92 -1.29
N PRO A 28 14.74 -20.82 -2.24
CA PRO A 28 15.31 -20.94 -3.59
C PRO A 28 14.98 -19.74 -4.50
N ALA A 29 15.70 -19.63 -5.62
CA ALA A 29 15.46 -18.59 -6.62
C ALA A 29 14.03 -18.69 -7.16
N CYS A 30 13.42 -17.53 -7.42
CA CYS A 30 12.05 -17.48 -7.95
C CYS A 30 11.99 -18.11 -9.36
N GLY A 31 10.96 -18.93 -9.58
CA GLY A 31 10.73 -19.53 -10.89
C GLY A 31 10.36 -18.49 -11.97
N PRO A 32 10.37 -18.90 -13.25
CA PRO A 32 9.97 -18.03 -14.36
C PRO A 32 8.59 -17.40 -14.13
N GLY A 33 8.47 -16.09 -14.37
CA GLY A 33 7.23 -15.35 -14.13
C GLY A 33 7.03 -14.88 -12.69
N TYR A 34 7.99 -15.10 -11.80
CA TYR A 34 7.98 -14.56 -10.43
C TYR A 34 9.17 -13.63 -10.22
N HIS A 35 8.98 -12.58 -9.42
CA HIS A 35 10.04 -11.69 -8.96
C HIS A 35 10.30 -11.89 -7.47
N CYS A 36 11.55 -11.73 -7.03
CA CYS A 36 11.89 -11.73 -5.61
C CYS A 36 11.66 -10.36 -5.00
N GLY A 37 10.84 -10.28 -3.95
CA GLY A 37 10.51 -9.07 -3.20
C GLY A 37 10.69 -9.27 -1.69
N PRO A 38 10.33 -8.26 -0.87
CA PRO A 38 10.52 -8.30 0.59
C PRO A 38 9.77 -9.45 1.26
N TYR A 39 8.71 -9.97 0.64
CA TYR A 39 7.89 -11.07 1.14
C TYR A 39 8.17 -12.41 0.44
N GLY A 40 9.25 -12.51 -0.34
CA GLY A 40 9.58 -13.69 -1.14
C GLY A 40 9.15 -13.54 -2.61
N CYS A 41 8.87 -14.68 -3.25
CA CYS A 41 8.55 -14.72 -4.67
C CYS A 41 7.09 -14.36 -4.93
N THR A 42 6.86 -13.32 -5.75
CA THR A 42 5.53 -12.83 -6.14
C THR A 42 5.38 -12.84 -7.66
N GLN A 43 4.17 -13.06 -8.17
CA GLN A 43 3.90 -13.17 -9.61
C GLN A 43 4.14 -11.84 -10.34
N LEU A 44 4.88 -11.88 -11.44
CA LEU A 44 5.01 -10.76 -12.35
C LEU A 44 3.72 -10.63 -13.16
N ARG A 45 3.10 -9.45 -13.15
CA ARG A 45 2.05 -9.12 -14.12
C ARG A 45 2.64 -9.18 -15.52
N ALA A 46 2.16 -10.13 -16.33
CA ALA A 46 2.49 -10.17 -17.74
C ALA A 46 1.94 -8.90 -18.40
N ARG A 47 2.82 -8.01 -18.85
CA ARG A 47 2.41 -6.99 -19.83
C ARG A 47 2.01 -7.78 -21.07
N ALA A 48 0.74 -7.76 -21.45
CA ALA A 48 0.28 -8.40 -22.67
C ALA A 48 1.17 -7.93 -23.82
N ARG A 49 1.86 -8.86 -24.50
CA ARG A 49 2.58 -8.57 -25.74
C ARG A 49 1.51 -8.29 -26.79
N GLY A 50 1.22 -7.02 -27.03
CA GLY A 50 0.21 -6.59 -27.99
C GLY A 50 0.58 -7.07 -29.40
N ALA A 51 0.04 -8.21 -29.79
CA ALA A 51 -0.07 -8.62 -31.18
C ALA A 51 -1.46 -8.20 -31.66
N ASN A 52 -1.62 -6.91 -32.00
CA ASN A 52 -2.71 -6.32 -32.79
C ASN A 52 -4.12 -6.95 -32.72
N LEU A 53 -4.58 -7.46 -31.58
CA LEU A 53 -6.00 -7.62 -31.33
C LEU A 53 -6.51 -6.27 -30.87
N PHE A 54 -7.05 -5.51 -31.81
CA PHE A 54 -8.03 -4.46 -31.50
C PHE A 54 -9.26 -5.15 -30.89
N GLN A 55 -9.18 -5.50 -29.62
CA GLN A 55 -10.37 -5.48 -28.79
C GLN A 55 -10.49 -4.01 -28.37
N PRO A 56 -11.50 -3.26 -28.82
CA PRO A 56 -11.89 -2.06 -28.13
C PRO A 56 -12.51 -2.55 -26.83
N ASP A 57 -11.66 -3.00 -25.91
CA ASP A 57 -11.97 -2.89 -24.51
C ASP A 57 -12.05 -1.38 -24.32
N MET A 58 -13.27 -0.89 -24.49
CA MET A 58 -13.77 0.22 -23.73
C MET A 58 -13.70 -0.22 -22.25
N GLU A 59 -12.51 -0.56 -21.75
CA GLU A 59 -12.13 -0.29 -20.38
C GLU A 59 -12.50 1.15 -20.26
N SER A 60 -13.63 1.37 -19.63
CA SER A 60 -14.16 2.66 -19.42
C SER A 60 -12.99 3.43 -18.78
N GLU A 61 -12.39 4.37 -19.51
CA GLU A 61 -11.49 5.40 -18.97
C GLU A 61 -12.18 6.19 -17.84
N ASP A 62 -13.45 5.84 -17.57
CA ASP A 62 -14.28 6.01 -16.41
C ASP A 62 -13.69 5.37 -15.14
N SER A 63 -13.33 6.24 -14.19
CA SER A 63 -12.95 5.97 -12.78
C SER A 63 -12.86 4.51 -12.31
N LYS A 64 -11.71 4.14 -11.75
CA LYS A 64 -11.53 2.87 -11.04
C LYS A 64 -12.40 2.84 -9.78
N SER A 65 -13.00 1.70 -9.45
CA SER A 65 -13.63 1.50 -8.15
C SER A 65 -12.59 1.58 -7.01
N PRO A 66 -13.02 1.86 -5.76
CA PRO A 66 -12.12 1.81 -4.60
C PRO A 66 -11.39 0.47 -4.46
N ASP A 67 -12.07 -0.65 -4.69
CA ASP A 67 -11.46 -1.99 -4.63
C ASP A 67 -10.38 -2.18 -5.71
N GLN A 68 -10.62 -1.70 -6.93
CA GLN A 68 -9.62 -1.74 -7.99
C GLN A 68 -8.38 -0.91 -7.62
N LEU A 69 -8.57 0.29 -7.08
CA LEU A 69 -7.47 1.14 -6.63
C LEU A 69 -6.67 0.50 -5.49
N PHE A 70 -7.36 -0.09 -4.52
CA PHE A 70 -6.75 -0.76 -3.38
C PHE A 70 -5.96 -1.99 -3.84
N MET A 71 -6.59 -2.88 -4.62
CA MET A 71 -5.96 -4.10 -5.15
C MET A 71 -4.71 -3.77 -5.99
N GLU A 72 -4.82 -2.81 -6.91
CA GLU A 72 -3.70 -2.41 -7.76
C GLU A 72 -2.52 -1.90 -6.95
N CYS A 73 -2.78 -1.17 -5.86
CA CYS A 73 -1.72 -0.75 -4.95
C CYS A 73 -1.03 -1.96 -4.30
N CYS A 74 -1.79 -2.92 -3.77
CA CYS A 74 -1.24 -4.10 -3.13
C CYS A 74 -0.37 -4.95 -4.07
N GLU A 75 -0.83 -5.15 -5.31
CA GLU A 75 -0.06 -5.90 -6.31
C GLU A 75 1.22 -5.16 -6.68
N ARG A 76 1.16 -3.83 -6.85
CA ARG A 76 2.34 -3.00 -7.12
C ARG A 76 3.34 -3.00 -5.96
N ARG A 77 2.87 -3.15 -4.72
CA ARG A 77 3.72 -3.35 -3.54
C ARG A 77 4.30 -4.76 -3.45
N GLY A 78 3.96 -5.66 -4.37
CA GLY A 78 4.49 -7.02 -4.43
C GLY A 78 3.98 -7.90 -3.29
N LEU A 79 2.78 -7.63 -2.78
CA LEU A 79 2.21 -8.41 -1.69
C LEU A 79 1.93 -9.87 -2.13
N PRO A 80 2.21 -10.87 -1.27
CA PRO A 80 1.88 -12.27 -1.56
C PRO A 80 0.38 -12.49 -1.78
N LYS A 81 0.03 -13.56 -2.50
CA LYS A 81 -1.37 -13.90 -2.80
C LYS A 81 -2.27 -13.99 -1.57
N ALA A 82 -1.76 -14.51 -0.45
CA ALA A 82 -2.49 -14.55 0.82
C ALA A 82 -2.87 -13.16 1.35
N CYS A 83 -2.04 -12.16 1.09
CA CYS A 83 -2.29 -10.77 1.48
C CYS A 83 -3.25 -10.07 0.51
N LEU A 84 -3.21 -10.41 -0.78
CA LEU A 84 -4.12 -9.83 -1.78
C LEU A 84 -5.59 -10.11 -1.47
N GLN A 85 -5.89 -11.22 -0.79
CA GLN A 85 -7.24 -11.54 -0.31
C GLN A 85 -7.79 -10.53 0.71
N LYS A 86 -6.99 -9.57 1.18
CA LYS A 86 -7.37 -8.50 2.11
C LYS A 86 -7.42 -7.13 1.44
N CYS A 87 -7.10 -7.05 0.15
CA CYS A 87 -6.99 -5.79 -0.60
C CYS A 87 -8.31 -5.42 -1.28
N SER A 88 -9.41 -5.63 -0.55
CA SER A 88 -10.75 -5.18 -0.87
C SER A 88 -11.34 -4.53 0.39
N ILE A 89 -12.31 -3.65 0.21
CA ILE A 89 -12.94 -2.91 1.29
C ILE A 89 -13.79 -3.84 2.17
N GLN A 90 -14.28 -4.93 1.59
CA GLN A 90 -15.00 -5.97 2.31
C GLN A 90 -14.06 -6.83 3.15
N ASP A 91 -12.92 -7.27 2.61
CA ASP A 91 -12.03 -8.23 3.25
C ASP A 91 -11.02 -7.56 4.20
N TYR A 92 -10.78 -6.26 4.00
CA TYR A 92 -10.02 -5.42 4.92
C TYR A 92 -10.83 -5.16 6.19
N THR A 93 -10.72 -6.09 7.14
CA THR A 93 -11.45 -6.09 8.42
C THR A 93 -10.51 -6.09 9.62
N LYS A 94 -11.04 -5.68 10.78
CA LYS A 94 -10.36 -5.83 12.07
C LYS A 94 -9.86 -7.26 12.27
N ASP A 95 -10.73 -8.24 12.09
CA ASP A 95 -10.40 -9.64 12.36
C ASP A 95 -9.33 -10.18 11.39
N ALA A 96 -9.36 -9.76 10.12
CA ALA A 96 -8.31 -10.11 9.16
C ALA A 96 -6.93 -9.62 9.62
N LEU A 97 -6.81 -8.37 10.09
CA LEU A 97 -5.54 -7.82 10.59
C LEU A 97 -5.12 -8.42 11.93
N VAL A 98 -6.08 -8.66 12.82
CA VAL A 98 -5.84 -9.32 14.11
C VAL A 98 -5.32 -10.75 13.90
N ASN A 99 -5.87 -11.49 12.94
CA ASN A 99 -5.40 -12.83 12.62
C ASN A 99 -3.98 -12.83 12.04
N MET A 100 -3.60 -11.81 11.26
CA MET A 100 -2.20 -11.64 10.83
C MET A 100 -1.28 -11.41 12.03
N TYR A 101 -1.70 -10.59 13.00
CA TYR A 101 -0.92 -10.31 14.21
C TYR A 101 -0.64 -11.57 15.02
N PHE A 102 -1.65 -12.42 15.21
CA PHE A 102 -1.52 -13.67 15.96
C PHE A 102 -0.95 -14.83 15.12
N ASN A 103 -0.41 -14.55 13.92
CA ASN A 103 0.11 -15.56 12.98
C ASN A 103 -0.90 -16.69 12.70
N ARG A 104 -2.19 -16.37 12.73
CA ARG A 104 -3.31 -17.27 12.34
C ARG A 104 -3.70 -17.09 10.88
N ASP A 105 -3.12 -16.08 10.23
CA ASP A 105 -3.30 -15.79 8.82
C ASP A 105 -2.05 -16.16 8.02
N PRO A 106 -2.19 -16.69 6.80
CA PRO A 106 -1.04 -16.95 5.93
C PRO A 106 -0.34 -15.67 5.45
N CYS A 107 -1.00 -14.50 5.51
CA CYS A 107 -0.36 -13.21 5.27
C CYS A 107 0.41 -12.74 6.51
N PRO A 108 1.73 -12.49 6.43
CA PRO A 108 2.53 -12.11 7.58
C PRO A 108 2.18 -10.73 8.11
N VAL A 109 2.31 -10.51 9.43
CA VAL A 109 2.06 -9.22 10.08
C VAL A 109 2.88 -8.07 9.49
N SER A 110 4.08 -8.35 8.95
CA SER A 110 4.93 -7.36 8.29
C SER A 110 4.28 -6.71 7.05
N ALA A 111 3.31 -7.38 6.42
CA ALA A 111 2.58 -6.84 5.28
C ALA A 111 1.41 -5.93 5.68
N ALA A 112 1.01 -5.91 6.96
CA ALA A 112 -0.18 -5.17 7.41
C ALA A 112 -0.04 -3.65 7.18
N ALA A 113 1.15 -3.09 7.40
CA ALA A 113 1.41 -1.66 7.15
C ALA A 113 1.30 -1.30 5.66
N GLU A 114 1.71 -2.20 4.76
CA GLU A 114 1.58 -2.01 3.31
C GLU A 114 0.12 -2.11 2.86
N ILE A 115 -0.64 -3.06 3.40
CA ILE A 115 -2.08 -3.19 3.14
C ILE A 115 -2.79 -1.90 3.59
N GLN A 116 -2.48 -1.41 4.79
CA GLN A 116 -3.08 -0.19 5.31
C GLN A 116 -2.68 1.05 4.52
N PHE A 117 -1.41 1.15 4.10
CA PHE A 117 -0.95 2.20 3.19
C PHE A 117 -1.78 2.23 1.90
N CYS A 118 -2.05 1.05 1.33
CA CYS A 118 -2.83 0.91 0.11
C CYS A 118 -4.32 1.21 0.32
N ALA A 119 -4.89 0.79 1.44
CA ALA A 119 -6.25 1.15 1.82
C ALA A 119 -6.41 2.68 1.95
N ALA A 120 -5.40 3.36 2.48
CA ALA A 120 -5.39 4.82 2.63
C ALA A 120 -4.82 5.57 1.42
N GLN A 121 -4.42 4.87 0.35
CA GLN A 121 -3.86 5.45 -0.88
C GLN A 121 -2.71 6.44 -0.65
N GLY A 122 -1.93 6.24 0.41
CA GLY A 122 -0.79 7.09 0.73
C GLY A 122 -1.13 8.51 1.23
N ARG A 123 -2.34 8.73 1.78
CA ARG A 123 -2.84 10.07 2.17
C ARG A 123 -3.09 10.22 3.67
N ASP A 124 -3.29 11.48 4.09
CA ASP A 124 -3.57 11.86 5.47
C ASP A 124 -5.08 12.05 5.70
N HIS A 125 -5.65 11.19 6.55
CA HIS A 125 -7.06 11.16 6.93
C HIS A 125 -7.29 11.57 8.38
N ARG A 126 -6.27 12.12 9.09
CA ARG A 126 -6.39 12.44 10.52
C ARG A 126 -7.60 13.32 10.83
N GLN A 127 -7.92 14.27 9.94
CA GLN A 127 -9.09 15.14 10.12
C GLN A 127 -10.42 14.36 10.05
N CYS A 128 -10.55 13.43 9.11
CA CYS A 128 -11.73 12.57 9.02
C CYS A 128 -11.81 11.64 10.23
N CYS A 129 -10.71 11.01 10.60
CA CYS A 129 -10.65 10.09 11.73
C CYS A 129 -10.95 10.76 13.07
N ALA A 130 -10.43 11.97 13.30
CA ALA A 130 -10.71 12.74 14.51
C ALA A 130 -12.22 13.03 14.62
N ARG A 131 -12.85 13.48 13.53
CA ARG A 131 -14.31 13.71 13.49
C ARG A 131 -15.12 12.43 13.68
N ASN A 132 -14.61 11.29 13.21
CA ASN A 132 -15.24 9.98 13.37
C ASN A 132 -14.83 9.26 14.66
N GLY A 133 -14.27 9.98 15.64
CA GLY A 133 -14.05 9.48 16.98
C GLY A 133 -12.91 8.47 17.12
N VAL A 134 -11.99 8.36 16.16
CA VAL A 134 -10.84 7.44 16.25
C VAL A 134 -9.93 7.79 17.43
N GLY A 135 -9.77 9.07 17.75
CA GLY A 135 -9.03 9.54 18.93
C GLY A 135 -9.74 9.29 20.27
N THR A 136 -10.99 8.80 20.28
CA THR A 136 -11.79 8.61 21.51
C THR A 136 -11.62 7.22 22.14
N THR A 137 -10.76 6.36 21.57
CA THR A 137 -10.44 5.06 22.18
C THR A 137 -9.70 5.23 23.50
N LEU A 138 -9.55 4.14 24.26
CA LEU A 138 -8.69 4.13 25.46
C LEU A 138 -7.24 4.54 25.16
N ALA A 139 -6.82 4.33 23.93
CA ALA A 139 -5.52 4.70 23.41
C ALA A 139 -5.38 6.22 23.11
N GLY A 140 -6.49 6.95 22.98
CA GLY A 140 -6.51 8.38 22.72
C GLY A 140 -6.08 8.75 21.29
N ASP A 141 -5.57 9.97 21.14
CA ASP A 141 -5.11 10.52 19.85
C ASP A 141 -3.97 9.73 19.20
N LYS A 142 -3.30 8.84 19.93
CA LYS A 142 -2.29 7.94 19.35
C LYS A 142 -2.86 7.07 18.24
N CYS A 143 -4.17 6.78 18.24
CA CYS A 143 -4.82 6.03 17.17
C CYS A 143 -4.93 6.80 15.85
N LEU A 144 -4.79 8.13 15.87
CA LEU A 144 -4.81 8.94 14.66
C LEU A 144 -3.57 8.70 13.77
N ILE A 145 -2.51 8.09 14.31
CA ILE A 145 -1.33 7.71 13.51
C ILE A 145 -1.71 6.77 12.36
N PHE A 146 -2.74 5.93 12.55
CA PHE A 146 -3.23 5.03 11.51
C PHE A 146 -3.95 5.72 10.36
N CYS A 147 -4.37 6.95 10.58
CA CYS A 147 -5.08 7.73 9.58
C CYS A 147 -4.12 8.51 8.69
N ASP A 148 -2.88 8.76 9.15
CA ASP A 148 -1.84 9.34 8.32
C ASP A 148 -0.99 8.22 7.71
N GLN A 149 -1.23 7.93 6.43
CA GLN A 149 -0.50 6.89 5.70
C GLN A 149 0.38 7.49 4.61
N ARG A 150 0.84 8.74 4.77
CA ARG A 150 1.77 9.35 3.83
C ARG A 150 3.10 8.59 3.80
N PRO A 151 3.77 8.46 2.63
CA PRO A 151 5.09 7.86 2.56
C PRO A 151 6.05 8.47 3.58
N GLY A 152 6.77 7.62 4.32
CA GLY A 152 7.64 8.03 5.43
C GLY A 152 7.02 7.86 6.82
N ASN A 153 5.69 7.84 6.94
CA ASN A 153 4.99 7.58 8.19
C ASN A 153 4.64 6.09 8.35
N VAL A 154 5.65 5.22 8.27
CA VAL A 154 5.45 3.78 8.45
C VAL A 154 5.27 3.49 9.94
N THR A 155 4.04 3.24 10.36
CA THR A 155 3.75 2.77 11.72
C THR A 155 3.89 1.26 11.77
N GLN A 156 4.83 0.75 12.58
CA GLN A 156 4.88 -0.67 12.86
C GLN A 156 3.70 -1.05 13.75
N LEU A 157 2.90 -1.98 13.25
CA LEU A 157 1.70 -2.48 13.92
C LEU A 157 2.09 -3.47 15.03
N ASP A 158 2.32 -2.97 16.25
CA ASP A 158 2.48 -3.79 17.44
C ASP A 158 1.14 -4.02 18.20
N TYR A 159 1.15 -4.85 19.26
CA TYR A 159 -0.06 -5.19 20.02
C TYR A 159 -0.71 -3.99 20.72
N SER A 160 0.06 -2.94 21.04
CA SER A 160 -0.43 -1.76 21.76
C SER A 160 -1.48 -0.99 20.97
N TYR A 161 -1.53 -1.25 19.67
CA TYR A 161 -2.43 -0.65 18.72
C TYR A 161 -3.71 -1.44 18.47
N LEU A 162 -3.83 -2.67 18.98
CA LEU A 162 -5.06 -3.45 18.87
C LEU A 162 -6.26 -2.71 19.46
N ILE A 163 -6.03 -1.88 20.48
CA ILE A 163 -7.03 -0.98 21.09
C ILE A 163 -7.58 0.03 20.05
N CYS A 164 -6.75 0.50 19.11
CA CYS A 164 -7.19 1.42 18.08
C CYS A 164 -8.17 0.78 17.08
N TYR A 165 -8.13 -0.56 16.95
CA TYR A 165 -9.05 -1.28 16.06
C TYR A 165 -10.48 -1.33 16.57
N ASP A 166 -10.77 -0.89 17.79
CA ASP A 166 -12.15 -0.65 18.22
C ASP A 166 -12.87 0.42 17.37
N ARG A 167 -12.09 1.27 16.68
CA ARG A 167 -12.58 2.24 15.70
C ARG A 167 -12.18 1.90 14.26
N PHE A 168 -11.87 0.63 13.99
CA PHE A 168 -11.41 0.19 12.67
C PHE A 168 -12.39 0.56 11.55
N GLU A 169 -13.68 0.32 11.72
CA GLU A 169 -14.69 0.67 10.70
C GLU A 169 -14.77 2.17 10.45
N SER A 170 -14.56 3.00 11.48
CA SER A 170 -14.48 4.46 11.34
C SER A 170 -13.25 4.88 10.51
N ILE A 171 -12.10 4.23 10.73
CA ILE A 171 -10.88 4.47 9.93
C ILE A 171 -11.11 4.04 8.48
N LYS A 172 -11.62 2.83 8.26
CA LYS A 172 -11.90 2.27 6.93
C LYS A 172 -12.88 3.13 6.14
N SER A 173 -13.95 3.61 6.78
CA SER A 173 -14.93 4.51 6.16
C SER A 173 -14.27 5.80 5.65
N CYS A 174 -13.34 6.40 6.42
CA CYS A 174 -12.60 7.57 5.97
C CYS A 174 -11.79 7.32 4.71
N PHE A 175 -11.13 6.17 4.61
CA PHE A 175 -10.36 5.78 3.43
C PHE A 175 -11.25 5.55 2.21
N TRP A 176 -12.36 4.84 2.39
CA TRP A 176 -13.34 4.61 1.33
C TRP A 176 -13.91 5.91 0.76
N HIS A 177 -14.37 6.82 1.62
CA HIS A 177 -14.96 8.08 1.19
C HIS A 177 -13.97 8.95 0.41
N ASP A 178 -12.70 8.94 0.81
CA ASP A 178 -11.66 9.65 0.08
C ASP A 178 -11.36 9.00 -1.29
N MET A 179 -11.29 7.66 -1.38
CA MET A 179 -11.17 6.98 -2.69
C MET A 179 -12.32 7.35 -3.64
N MET A 180 -13.55 7.39 -3.13
CA MET A 180 -14.73 7.78 -3.91
C MET A 180 -14.64 9.24 -4.36
N ALA A 181 -14.24 10.15 -3.47
CA ALA A 181 -14.08 11.56 -3.79
C ALA A 181 -13.02 11.79 -4.86
N GLN A 182 -11.82 11.18 -4.73
CA GLN A 182 -10.74 11.34 -5.70
C GLN A 182 -11.12 10.82 -7.09
N ASN A 183 -11.79 9.67 -7.16
CA ASN A 183 -12.27 9.13 -8.44
C ASN A 183 -13.29 10.04 -9.12
N SER A 184 -14.17 10.67 -8.34
CA SER A 184 -15.13 11.64 -8.87
C SER A 184 -14.42 12.89 -9.41
N LEU A 185 -13.42 13.40 -8.70
CA LEU A 185 -12.63 14.56 -9.14
C LEU A 185 -11.83 14.28 -10.41
N LEU A 186 -11.28 13.08 -10.55
CA LEU A 186 -10.60 12.64 -11.78
C LEU A 186 -11.55 12.59 -12.98
N ARG A 187 -12.83 12.20 -12.78
CA ARG A 187 -13.85 12.31 -13.84
C ARG A 187 -14.09 13.78 -14.20
N PHE A 188 -14.29 14.66 -13.22
CA PHE A 188 -14.56 16.08 -13.49
C PHE A 188 -13.40 16.80 -14.17
N SER A 189 -12.17 16.59 -13.73
CA SER A 189 -10.98 17.26 -14.31
C SER A 189 -10.69 16.84 -15.76
N ARG A 190 -11.30 15.77 -16.26
CA ARG A 190 -11.16 15.31 -17.65
C ARG A 190 -12.17 15.95 -18.61
N HIS A 191 -13.20 16.61 -18.08
CA HIS A 191 -14.23 17.27 -18.88
C HIS A 191 -13.94 18.77 -19.13
N PHE A 192 -12.83 19.29 -18.61
CA PHE A 192 -12.36 20.67 -18.81
C PHE A 192 -10.92 20.65 -19.30
#